data_AF-A0A954KIL8-F1
#
_entry.id   AF-A0A954KIL8-F1
#
_cell.length_a   1.000
_cell.length_b   1.000
_cell.length_c   1.000
_cell.angle_alpha   90.00
_cell.angle_beta   90.00
_cell.angle_gamma   90.00
#
_symmetry.space_group_name_H-M   'P 1'
#
loop_
_entity.id
_entity.type
_entity.pdbx_description
1 polymer ?
#
loop_
_entity_poly.entity_id
_entity_poly.type
_entity_poly.pdbx_seq_one_letter_code
_entity_poly.pdbx_strand_id
1 'polypeptide(L)'
;AVSHSWNYTGTNAPLSMFPTAYDGNVRAEFRQPLLAGGGAEYTRIAGPVSTNIQGVTGVQQGVIIARINNDMALADFELAVQQLIHDVEATYWQLSLAYRSFDVQSEILDATISIREVMDAQHEAKTGEGGAQRKSVTEREIQLEFEVAQARDRLYAAEGELRRLLGLPINDGRIIRPLDDPMTARLAPNWETCLNDALTHRPELRRQKWSLKSLEMQLRAADNLTMPRLDLVAAYQVNGFGNNLLGGPSEAISNPGNLNSAYDTLFAGDQTGWNLGFEFSMPLGRRFAYAQQRSLELRIAKARELLNAQEVEVSHEVASVFRDIDRNYLASENALNRLLRNKDRLALLQQQRNVDPTRTTIDSILQAKQTVAQSELQFLSSLVEYNNSLNDLAFRTGRTLENNSILLSEANWSPEAYQDADNHYRRRYYAREAVWKHQTPDMSASIDLPPSYTAPVYDLPEGVIAPPAIEDEIEPTPIESPDGLNGQVTSFISPPLPDLE
;
A
#
# COMPACT_ATOMS: atom_id res chain seq x y z
N ALA A 1 32.86 -13.34 15.80
CA ALA A 1 32.08 -14.59 15.78
C ALA A 1 32.71 -15.56 16.77
N VAL A 2 31.91 -16.35 17.48
CA VAL A 2 32.39 -17.47 18.31
C VAL A 2 31.87 -18.75 17.66
N SER A 3 32.78 -19.65 17.32
CA SER A 3 32.46 -20.96 16.77
C SER A 3 32.92 -22.04 17.74
N HIS A 4 32.10 -23.07 17.89
CA HIS A 4 32.40 -24.25 18.66
C HIS A 4 32.12 -25.45 17.77
N SER A 5 33.16 -26.23 17.48
CA SER A 5 33.04 -27.39 16.62
C SER A 5 33.69 -28.60 17.26
N TRP A 6 32.98 -29.72 17.21
CA TRP A 6 33.46 -31.04 17.58
C TRP A 6 33.34 -31.97 16.39
N ASN A 7 34.37 -32.77 16.20
CA ASN A 7 34.43 -33.82 15.23
C ASN A 7 34.76 -35.12 15.95
N TYR A 8 34.19 -36.21 15.44
CA TYR A 8 34.37 -37.55 16.00
C TYR A 8 34.94 -38.43 14.91
N THR A 9 36.08 -39.03 15.21
CA THR A 9 36.81 -39.89 14.29
C THR A 9 36.98 -41.27 14.92
N GLY A 10 36.49 -42.30 14.24
CA GLY A 10 36.77 -43.70 14.57
C GLY A 10 37.77 -44.26 13.58
N THR A 11 38.85 -44.88 14.06
CA THR A 11 39.87 -45.48 13.19
C THR A 11 40.29 -46.86 13.70
N ASN A 12 40.48 -47.79 12.76
CA ASN A 12 41.03 -49.11 13.03
C ASN A 12 42.53 -49.19 12.70
N ALA A 13 43.17 -48.04 12.47
CA ALA A 13 44.58 -47.97 12.13
C ALA A 13 45.45 -48.44 13.32
N PRO A 14 46.38 -49.38 13.11
CA PRO A 14 47.15 -50.00 14.21
C PRO A 14 48.18 -49.06 14.86
N LEU A 15 48.41 -47.86 14.31
CA LEU A 15 49.33 -46.84 14.84
C LEU A 15 48.59 -45.64 15.48
N SER A 16 47.26 -45.68 15.60
CA SER A 16 46.50 -44.62 16.27
C SER A 16 46.66 -44.69 17.79
N MET A 17 46.78 -43.53 18.45
CA MET A 17 46.80 -43.47 19.92
C MET A 17 45.48 -43.91 20.55
N PHE A 18 44.35 -43.73 19.84
CA PHE A 18 43.01 -44.12 20.29
C PHE A 18 42.19 -44.74 19.15
N PRO A 19 41.37 -45.78 19.39
CA PRO A 19 40.43 -46.32 18.41
C PRO A 19 39.33 -45.31 18.01
N THR A 20 39.01 -44.41 18.94
CA THR A 20 38.04 -43.33 18.79
C THR A 20 38.64 -42.04 19.34
N ALA A 21 38.45 -40.94 18.64
CA ALA A 21 38.94 -39.64 19.09
C ALA A 21 37.93 -38.55 18.78
N TYR A 22 37.71 -37.68 19.75
CA TYR A 22 37.05 -36.41 19.60
C TYR A 22 38.11 -35.32 19.44
N ASP A 23 38.04 -34.59 18.33
CA ASP A 23 38.83 -33.40 18.05
C ASP A 23 37.90 -32.21 17.91
N GLY A 24 38.22 -31.11 18.58
CA GLY A 24 37.39 -29.93 18.52
C GLY A 24 38.11 -28.67 18.92
N ASN A 25 37.44 -27.55 18.70
CA ASN A 25 37.94 -26.26 19.13
C ASN A 25 36.79 -25.31 19.49
N VAL A 26 37.13 -24.38 20.38
CA VAL A 26 36.39 -23.14 20.58
C VAL A 26 37.23 -22.03 19.99
N ARG A 27 36.70 -21.34 18.98
CA ARG A 27 37.39 -20.23 18.32
C ARG A 27 36.57 -18.96 18.43
N ALA A 28 37.18 -17.91 18.94
CA ALA A 28 36.68 -16.54 18.86
C ALA A 28 37.46 -15.80 17.77
N GLU A 29 36.77 -15.22 16.81
CA GLU A 29 37.37 -14.39 15.75
C GLU A 29 36.75 -12.99 15.74
N PHE A 30 37.62 -11.98 15.68
CA PHE A 30 37.30 -10.59 15.46
C PHE A 30 37.98 -10.12 14.16
N ARG A 31 37.17 -9.68 13.20
CA ARG A 31 37.64 -9.13 11.93
C ARG A 31 37.07 -7.72 11.77
N GLN A 32 37.93 -6.75 11.54
CA GLN A 32 37.54 -5.37 11.29
C GLN A 32 38.12 -4.88 9.96
N PRO A 33 37.27 -4.66 8.93
CA PRO A 33 37.70 -4.04 7.68
C PRO A 33 37.98 -2.54 7.89
N LEU A 34 39.13 -2.08 7.40
CA LEU A 34 39.62 -0.70 7.56
C LEU A 34 39.50 0.14 6.28
N LEU A 35 39.52 -0.51 5.10
CA LEU A 35 39.40 0.13 3.78
C LEU A 35 38.14 -0.36 3.05
N ALA A 36 38.28 -1.06 1.93
CA ALA A 36 37.14 -1.59 1.18
C ALA A 36 36.27 -2.50 2.04
N GLY A 37 34.95 -2.27 2.01
CA GLY A 37 34.00 -3.01 2.83
C GLY A 37 33.99 -2.60 4.31
N GLY A 38 34.82 -1.62 4.69
CA GLY A 38 34.85 -0.99 6.00
C GLY A 38 34.08 0.32 6.05
N GLY A 39 33.94 0.84 7.26
CA GLY A 39 33.26 2.11 7.54
C GLY A 39 31.75 1.98 7.76
N ALA A 40 31.22 2.93 8.53
CA ALA A 40 29.80 2.94 8.90
C ALA A 40 28.87 3.08 7.68
N GLU A 41 29.27 3.84 6.66
CA GLU A 41 28.46 4.04 5.45
C GLU A 41 28.27 2.74 4.68
N TYR A 42 29.35 2.01 4.39
CA TYR A 42 29.26 0.75 3.66
C TYR A 42 28.47 -0.30 4.43
N THR A 43 28.75 -0.48 5.73
CA THR A 43 28.02 -1.46 6.55
C THR A 43 26.53 -1.11 6.66
N ARG A 44 26.16 0.18 6.69
CA ARG A 44 24.76 0.61 6.67
C ARG A 44 24.08 0.34 5.33
N ILE A 45 24.78 0.45 4.21
CA ILE A 45 24.21 0.27 2.86
C ILE A 45 24.17 -1.20 2.44
N ALA A 46 25.25 -1.96 2.63
CA ALA A 46 25.40 -3.31 2.11
C ALA A 46 25.43 -4.41 3.18
N GLY A 47 25.45 -4.03 4.45
CA GLY A 47 25.66 -4.96 5.58
C GLY A 47 27.14 -5.27 5.80
N PRO A 48 27.48 -6.00 6.88
CA PRO A 48 28.84 -6.46 7.13
C PRO A 48 29.28 -7.45 6.05
N VAL A 49 30.51 -7.29 5.54
CA VAL A 49 31.07 -8.19 4.53
C VAL A 49 31.22 -9.59 5.14
N SER A 50 30.43 -10.57 4.69
CA SER A 50 30.65 -11.96 5.08
C SER A 50 31.85 -12.55 4.32
N THR A 51 32.58 -13.44 4.99
CA THR A 51 33.84 -14.03 4.53
C THR A 51 33.73 -14.85 3.23
N ASN A 52 32.52 -15.14 2.73
CA ASN A 52 32.27 -16.03 1.59
C ASN A 52 31.72 -15.37 0.32
N ILE A 53 31.74 -14.03 0.19
CA ILE A 53 31.13 -13.36 -0.96
C ILE A 53 32.14 -13.18 -2.12
N GLN A 54 32.16 -14.15 -3.04
CA GLN A 54 32.57 -13.95 -4.44
C GLN A 54 31.42 -13.28 -5.20
N GLY A 55 31.43 -11.95 -5.25
CA GLY A 55 30.50 -11.19 -6.08
C GLY A 55 29.29 -10.63 -5.32
N VAL A 56 29.03 -9.37 -5.57
CA VAL A 56 28.02 -8.53 -4.92
C VAL A 56 26.66 -8.80 -5.56
N THR A 57 26.10 -9.97 -5.30
CA THR A 57 24.72 -10.29 -5.69
C THR A 57 23.75 -10.16 -4.51
N GLY A 58 24.23 -9.74 -3.33
CA GLY A 58 23.47 -9.77 -2.06
C GLY A 58 23.48 -8.48 -1.22
N VAL A 59 23.50 -7.28 -1.84
CA VAL A 59 23.46 -5.97 -1.13
C VAL A 59 22.12 -5.73 -0.39
N GLN A 60 21.22 -6.71 -0.34
CA GLN A 60 19.90 -6.60 0.30
C GLN A 60 19.94 -6.52 1.84
N GLN A 61 21.11 -6.62 2.47
CA GLN A 61 21.24 -6.76 3.92
C GLN A 61 21.59 -5.46 4.67
N GLY A 62 21.74 -4.33 3.98
CA GLY A 62 22.00 -3.05 4.65
C GLY A 62 20.76 -2.43 5.28
N VAL A 63 20.93 -1.84 6.47
CA VAL A 63 19.87 -1.15 7.20
C VAL A 63 19.27 0.02 6.41
N ILE A 64 20.08 0.75 5.64
CA ILE A 64 19.58 1.87 4.81
C ILE A 64 18.68 1.33 3.69
N ILE A 65 19.07 0.26 3.03
CA ILE A 65 18.26 -0.35 1.97
C ILE A 65 16.99 -0.95 2.55
N ALA A 66 17.07 -1.59 3.73
CA ALA A 66 15.90 -2.06 4.46
C ALA A 66 14.93 -0.91 4.81
N ARG A 67 15.45 0.24 5.24
CA ARG A 67 14.63 1.44 5.49
C ARG A 67 13.96 1.94 4.21
N ILE A 68 14.71 2.07 3.11
CA ILE A 68 14.15 2.46 1.81
C ILE A 68 13.07 1.46 1.35
N ASN A 69 13.28 0.16 1.57
CA ASN A 69 12.28 -0.87 1.27
C ASN A 69 11.02 -0.71 2.13
N ASN A 70 11.16 -0.33 3.40
CA ASN A 70 10.03 0.00 4.27
C ASN A 70 9.28 1.23 3.75
N ASP A 71 10.00 2.29 3.36
CA ASP A 71 9.39 3.51 2.79
C ASP A 71 8.67 3.22 1.46
N MET A 72 9.20 2.32 0.63
CA MET A 72 8.52 1.84 -0.58
C MET A 72 7.26 1.04 -0.24
N ALA A 73 7.33 0.14 0.75
CA ALA A 73 6.17 -0.64 1.19
C ALA A 73 5.06 0.24 1.78
N LEU A 74 5.43 1.31 2.50
CA LEU A 74 4.48 2.30 3.01
C LEU A 74 3.80 3.07 1.87
N ALA A 75 4.55 3.47 0.83
CA ALA A 75 3.96 4.09 -0.35
C ALA A 75 3.04 3.13 -1.13
N ASP A 76 3.42 1.85 -1.27
CA ASP A 76 2.57 0.82 -1.88
C ASP A 76 1.28 0.60 -1.06
N PHE A 77 1.37 0.63 0.27
CA PHE A 77 0.20 0.54 1.15
C PHE A 77 -0.72 1.76 1.02
N GLU A 78 -0.16 2.98 1.02
CA GLU A 78 -0.92 4.21 0.80
C GLU A 78 -1.66 4.18 -0.53
N LEU A 79 -1.01 3.73 -1.61
CA LEU A 79 -1.64 3.57 -2.93
C LEU A 79 -2.79 2.55 -2.89
N ALA A 80 -2.60 1.41 -2.20
CA ALA A 80 -3.65 0.40 -2.05
C ALA A 80 -4.86 0.94 -1.27
N VAL A 81 -4.64 1.74 -0.23
CA VAL A 81 -5.72 2.38 0.54
C VAL A 81 -6.43 3.44 -0.30
N GLN A 82 -5.69 4.26 -1.06
CA GLN A 82 -6.27 5.22 -1.99
C GLN A 82 -7.15 4.54 -3.05
N GLN A 83 -6.67 3.43 -3.63
CA GLN A 83 -7.44 2.65 -4.60
C GLN A 83 -8.71 2.07 -3.97
N LEU A 84 -8.62 1.51 -2.75
CA LEU A 84 -9.78 0.96 -2.06
C LEU A 84 -10.86 2.03 -1.83
N ILE A 85 -10.48 3.21 -1.37
CA ILE A 85 -11.43 4.31 -1.14
C ILE A 85 -12.05 4.77 -2.45
N HIS A 86 -11.24 4.92 -3.49
CA HIS A 86 -11.71 5.27 -4.83
C HIS A 86 -12.75 4.27 -5.35
N ASP A 87 -12.46 2.96 -5.23
CA ASP A 87 -13.35 1.88 -5.66
C ASP A 87 -14.64 1.83 -4.83
N VAL A 88 -14.55 2.09 -3.51
CA VAL A 88 -15.72 2.16 -2.61
C VAL A 88 -16.63 3.31 -2.99
N GLU A 89 -16.08 4.51 -3.24
CA GLU A 89 -16.87 5.67 -3.67
C GLU A 89 -17.53 5.43 -5.03
N ALA A 90 -16.81 4.91 -6.02
CA ALA A 90 -17.36 4.60 -7.33
C ALA A 90 -18.50 3.56 -7.23
N THR A 91 -18.33 2.53 -6.41
CA THR A 91 -19.35 1.49 -6.18
C THR A 91 -20.55 2.03 -5.41
N TYR A 92 -20.34 2.96 -4.46
CA TYR A 92 -21.43 3.64 -3.75
C TYR A 92 -22.33 4.42 -4.72
N TRP A 93 -21.72 5.22 -5.61
CA TRP A 93 -22.50 5.95 -6.62
C TRP A 93 -23.17 5.01 -7.62
N GLN A 94 -22.52 3.91 -8.01
CA GLN A 94 -23.13 2.90 -8.86
C GLN A 94 -24.34 2.22 -8.20
N LEU A 95 -24.28 1.95 -6.89
CA LEU A 95 -25.42 1.44 -6.12
C LEU A 95 -26.56 2.47 -6.10
N SER A 96 -26.25 3.75 -5.92
CA SER A 96 -27.25 4.83 -5.94
C SER A 96 -27.99 4.89 -7.29
N LEU A 97 -27.25 4.75 -8.40
CA LEU A 97 -27.82 4.67 -9.74
C LEU A 97 -28.69 3.42 -9.93
N ALA A 98 -28.24 2.26 -9.46
CA ALA A 98 -28.99 1.02 -9.56
C ALA A 98 -30.35 1.12 -8.85
N TYR A 99 -30.39 1.71 -7.65
CA TYR A 99 -31.64 1.98 -6.94
C TYR A 99 -32.58 2.87 -7.72
N ARG A 100 -32.10 4.04 -8.16
CA ARG A 100 -32.94 4.96 -8.94
C ARG A 100 -33.41 4.32 -10.25
N SER A 101 -32.58 3.46 -10.85
CA SER A 101 -32.95 2.74 -12.06
C SER A 101 -34.10 1.75 -11.84
N PHE A 102 -34.09 1.05 -10.71
CA PHE A 102 -35.18 0.15 -10.32
C PHE A 102 -36.45 0.93 -10.01
N ASP A 103 -36.36 2.02 -9.25
CA ASP A 103 -37.50 2.87 -8.91
C ASP A 103 -38.20 3.43 -10.17
N VAL A 104 -37.44 4.02 -11.09
CA VAL A 104 -37.97 4.56 -12.36
C VAL A 104 -38.64 3.49 -13.20
N GLN A 105 -38.05 2.29 -13.31
CA GLN A 105 -38.63 1.20 -14.10
C GLN A 105 -39.89 0.63 -13.46
N SER A 106 -39.93 0.53 -12.12
CA SER A 106 -41.12 0.10 -11.39
C SER A 106 -42.29 1.08 -11.57
N GLU A 107 -42.03 2.40 -11.55
CA GLU A 107 -43.05 3.42 -11.77
C GLU A 107 -43.65 3.34 -13.18
N ILE A 108 -42.85 3.07 -14.21
CA ILE A 108 -43.35 2.88 -15.58
C ILE A 108 -44.19 1.62 -15.69
N LEU A 109 -43.76 0.53 -15.05
CA LEU A 109 -44.50 -0.73 -15.04
C LEU A 109 -45.89 -0.54 -14.41
N ASP A 110 -45.96 0.08 -13.23
CA ASP A 110 -47.22 0.38 -12.54
C ASP A 110 -48.12 1.30 -13.39
N ALA A 111 -47.54 2.32 -14.02
CA ALA A 111 -48.26 3.18 -14.96
C ALA A 111 -48.79 2.41 -16.18
N THR A 112 -48.06 1.40 -16.66
CA THR A 112 -48.46 0.57 -17.81
C THR A 112 -49.56 -0.41 -17.43
N ILE A 113 -49.47 -1.04 -16.26
CA ILE A 113 -50.50 -1.94 -15.72
C ILE A 113 -51.81 -1.19 -15.53
N SER A 114 -51.78 -0.01 -14.90
CA SER A 114 -53.00 0.80 -14.72
C SER A 114 -53.64 1.23 -16.05
N ILE A 115 -52.85 1.52 -17.08
CA ILE A 115 -53.35 1.81 -18.43
C ILE A 115 -54.01 0.57 -19.04
N ARG A 116 -53.39 -0.62 -18.92
CA ARG A 116 -53.96 -1.89 -19.40
C ARG A 116 -55.30 -2.17 -18.73
N GLU A 117 -55.38 -2.05 -17.40
CA GLU A 117 -56.61 -2.29 -16.64
C GLU A 117 -57.77 -1.41 -17.11
N VAL A 118 -57.50 -0.12 -17.35
CA VAL A 118 -58.50 0.81 -17.88
C VAL A 118 -58.95 0.40 -19.28
N MET A 119 -58.03 -0.03 -20.15
CA MET A 119 -58.38 -0.48 -21.51
C MET A 119 -59.19 -1.79 -21.50
N ASP A 120 -58.85 -2.72 -20.61
CA ASP A 120 -59.56 -3.99 -20.46
C ASP A 120 -61.00 -3.74 -19.99
N ALA A 121 -61.21 -2.83 -19.02
CA ALA A 121 -62.54 -2.42 -18.58
C ALA A 121 -63.37 -1.75 -19.69
N GLN A 122 -62.75 -0.91 -20.53
CA GLN A 122 -63.43 -0.27 -21.67
C GLN A 122 -63.83 -1.27 -22.76
N HIS A 123 -63.00 -2.29 -22.99
CA HIS A 123 -63.28 -3.36 -23.92
C HIS A 123 -64.44 -4.25 -23.44
N GLU A 124 -64.45 -4.64 -22.16
CA GLU A 124 -65.55 -5.40 -21.56
C GLU A 124 -66.88 -4.65 -21.61
N ALA A 125 -66.85 -3.32 -21.41
CA ALA A 125 -68.00 -2.45 -21.54
C ALA A 125 -68.49 -2.24 -22.99
N LYS A 126 -67.84 -2.87 -24.01
CA LYS A 126 -68.11 -2.70 -25.45
C LYS A 126 -68.11 -1.23 -25.92
N THR A 127 -67.44 -0.36 -25.19
CA THR A 127 -67.34 1.08 -25.48
C THR A 127 -66.04 1.44 -26.21
N GLY A 128 -65.11 0.49 -26.36
CA GLY A 128 -63.84 0.69 -27.05
C GLY A 128 -63.65 -0.19 -28.29
N GLU A 129 -63.32 0.44 -29.43
CA GLU A 129 -62.68 -0.21 -30.57
C GLU A 129 -61.16 -0.16 -30.37
N GLY A 130 -60.50 -1.31 -30.13
CA GLY A 130 -59.08 -1.24 -29.74
C GLY A 130 -58.29 -2.54 -29.63
N GLY A 131 -58.69 -3.62 -30.31
CA GLY A 131 -58.00 -4.92 -30.18
C GLY A 131 -56.50 -4.91 -30.51
N ALA A 132 -56.04 -4.04 -31.42
CA ALA A 132 -54.62 -3.87 -31.75
C ALA A 132 -53.84 -3.13 -30.65
N GLN A 133 -54.42 -2.05 -30.12
CA GLN A 133 -53.86 -1.24 -29.04
C GLN A 133 -53.69 -2.04 -27.74
N ARG A 134 -54.64 -2.94 -27.45
CA ARG A 134 -54.55 -3.81 -26.29
C ARG A 134 -53.31 -4.71 -26.37
N LYS A 135 -53.10 -5.35 -27.52
CA LYS A 135 -51.95 -6.24 -27.74
C LYS A 135 -50.62 -5.50 -27.62
N SER A 136 -50.51 -4.27 -28.13
CA SER A 136 -49.28 -3.48 -28.01
C SER A 136 -48.94 -3.14 -26.55
N VAL A 137 -49.94 -2.78 -25.73
CA VAL A 137 -49.71 -2.50 -24.30
C VAL A 137 -49.35 -3.77 -23.52
N THR A 138 -49.99 -4.91 -23.80
CA THR A 138 -49.61 -6.19 -23.17
C THR A 138 -48.19 -6.63 -23.53
N GLU A 139 -47.78 -6.49 -24.80
CA GLU A 139 -46.40 -6.76 -25.22
C GLU A 139 -45.41 -5.84 -24.50
N ARG A 140 -45.77 -4.56 -24.32
CA ARG A 140 -44.96 -3.57 -23.62
C ARG A 140 -44.81 -3.89 -22.13
N GLU A 141 -45.87 -4.35 -21.48
CA GLU A 141 -45.84 -4.78 -20.08
C GLU A 141 -44.83 -5.93 -19.88
N ILE A 142 -44.90 -6.98 -20.70
CA ILE A 142 -43.96 -8.11 -20.63
C ILE A 142 -42.51 -7.64 -20.78
N GLN A 143 -42.26 -6.68 -21.67
CA GLN A 143 -40.94 -6.09 -21.83
C GLN A 143 -40.50 -5.31 -20.56
N LEU A 144 -41.39 -4.53 -19.95
CA LEU A 144 -41.09 -3.78 -18.73
C LEU A 144 -40.89 -4.69 -17.52
N GLU A 145 -41.65 -5.78 -17.40
CA GLU A 145 -41.43 -6.80 -16.36
C GLU A 145 -40.01 -7.38 -16.44
N PHE A 146 -39.54 -7.67 -17.66
CA PHE A 146 -38.18 -8.11 -17.90
C PHE A 146 -37.14 -7.01 -17.57
N GLU A 147 -37.39 -5.75 -17.95
CA GLU A 147 -36.51 -4.63 -17.63
C GLU A 147 -36.42 -4.38 -16.11
N VAL A 148 -37.53 -4.50 -15.37
CA VAL A 148 -37.57 -4.40 -13.90
C VAL A 148 -36.81 -5.57 -13.25
N ALA A 149 -37.00 -6.79 -13.74
CA ALA A 149 -36.24 -7.95 -13.27
C ALA A 149 -34.73 -7.74 -13.45
N GLN A 150 -34.30 -7.24 -14.62
CA GLN A 150 -32.89 -6.90 -14.85
C GLN A 150 -32.39 -5.77 -13.96
N ALA A 151 -33.18 -4.72 -13.75
CA ALA A 151 -32.80 -3.61 -12.87
C ALA A 151 -32.61 -4.09 -11.43
N ARG A 152 -33.48 -5.01 -10.97
CA ARG A 152 -33.37 -5.67 -9.67
C ARG A 152 -32.10 -6.53 -9.56
N ASP A 153 -31.77 -7.30 -10.59
CA ASP A 153 -30.53 -8.10 -10.60
C ASP A 153 -29.28 -7.21 -10.55
N ARG A 154 -29.27 -6.09 -11.30
CA ARG A 154 -28.18 -5.09 -11.25
C ARG A 154 -28.04 -4.45 -9.88
N LEU A 155 -29.16 -4.17 -9.21
CA LEU A 155 -29.18 -3.66 -7.85
C LEU A 155 -28.49 -4.64 -6.89
N TYR A 156 -28.87 -5.92 -6.90
CA TYR A 156 -28.23 -6.92 -6.06
C TYR A 156 -26.74 -7.15 -6.40
N ALA A 157 -26.37 -7.06 -7.68
CA ALA A 157 -24.98 -7.14 -8.09
C ALA A 157 -24.14 -5.97 -7.57
N ALA A 158 -24.62 -4.73 -7.72
CA ALA A 158 -23.94 -3.53 -7.21
C ALA A 158 -23.82 -3.56 -5.67
N GLU A 159 -24.86 -4.03 -4.99
CA GLU A 159 -24.86 -4.17 -3.54
C GLU A 159 -23.90 -5.26 -3.06
N GLY A 160 -23.83 -6.39 -3.77
CA GLY A 160 -22.87 -7.47 -3.50
C GLY A 160 -21.42 -7.00 -3.64
N GLU A 161 -21.14 -6.18 -4.66
CA GLU A 161 -19.81 -5.60 -4.87
C GLU A 161 -19.45 -4.60 -3.77
N LEU A 162 -20.37 -3.74 -3.35
CA LEU A 162 -20.14 -2.81 -2.23
C LEU A 162 -19.86 -3.59 -0.94
N ARG A 163 -20.63 -4.65 -0.65
CA ARG A 163 -20.38 -5.51 0.51
C ARG A 163 -19.02 -6.17 0.45
N ARG A 164 -18.59 -6.63 -0.73
CA ARG A 164 -17.27 -7.24 -0.94
C ARG A 164 -16.15 -6.26 -0.59
N LEU A 165 -16.24 -5.00 -1.03
CA LEU A 165 -15.25 -3.97 -0.72
C LEU A 165 -15.25 -3.59 0.77
N LEU A 166 -16.42 -3.54 1.42
CA LEU A 166 -16.56 -3.24 2.85
C LEU A 166 -16.26 -4.44 3.78
N GLY A 167 -16.01 -5.63 3.22
CA GLY A 167 -15.82 -6.85 4.01
C GLY A 167 -17.09 -7.33 4.75
N LEU A 168 -18.27 -6.92 4.29
CA LEU A 168 -19.55 -7.29 4.89
C LEU A 168 -20.03 -8.65 4.36
N PRO A 169 -20.72 -9.46 5.20
CA PRO A 169 -21.29 -10.73 4.74
C PRO A 169 -22.39 -10.49 3.70
N ILE A 170 -22.40 -11.31 2.63
CA ILE A 170 -23.38 -11.19 1.53
C ILE A 170 -24.83 -11.35 2.02
N ASN A 171 -25.06 -12.23 3.01
CA ASN A 171 -26.40 -12.59 3.50
C ASN A 171 -26.64 -12.16 4.96
N ASP A 172 -26.58 -10.85 5.26
CA ASP A 172 -26.95 -10.30 6.58
C ASP A 172 -28.48 -10.05 6.74
N GLY A 173 -29.27 -10.33 5.70
CA GLY A 173 -30.73 -10.07 5.68
C GLY A 173 -31.12 -8.59 5.65
N ARG A 174 -30.15 -7.67 5.67
CA ARG A 174 -30.34 -6.22 5.55
C ARG A 174 -29.97 -5.78 4.15
N ILE A 175 -30.67 -4.79 3.62
CA ILE A 175 -30.38 -4.17 2.32
C ILE A 175 -29.74 -2.79 2.56
N ILE A 176 -28.63 -2.51 1.88
CA ILE A 176 -27.93 -1.21 1.95
C ILE A 176 -28.59 -0.25 0.97
N ARG A 177 -29.05 0.91 1.46
CA ARG A 177 -29.61 1.98 0.62
C ARG A 177 -28.76 3.25 0.79
N PRO A 178 -28.19 3.80 -0.30
CA PRO A 178 -27.51 5.10 -0.27
C PRO A 178 -28.46 6.20 0.20
N LEU A 179 -27.96 7.10 1.04
CA LEU A 179 -28.73 8.21 1.60
C LEU A 179 -28.48 9.52 0.83
N ASP A 180 -27.26 9.71 0.33
CA ASP A 180 -26.81 10.98 -0.21
C ASP A 180 -27.22 11.15 -1.68
N ASP A 181 -27.49 12.40 -2.04
CA ASP A 181 -27.72 12.77 -3.44
C ASP A 181 -26.41 13.25 -4.10
N PRO A 182 -26.16 12.89 -5.36
CA PRO A 182 -24.95 13.24 -6.08
C PRO A 182 -24.80 14.76 -6.28
N MET A 183 -23.57 15.25 -6.26
CA MET A 183 -23.29 16.67 -6.41
C MET A 183 -23.63 17.14 -7.84
N THR A 184 -24.42 18.22 -7.93
CA THR A 184 -24.82 18.83 -9.21
C THR A 184 -24.06 20.15 -9.49
N ALA A 185 -23.39 20.70 -8.48
CA ALA A 185 -22.64 21.96 -8.62
C ALA A 185 -21.42 21.77 -9.53
N ARG A 186 -21.18 22.76 -10.40
CA ARG A 186 -20.00 22.80 -11.27
C ARG A 186 -18.75 23.06 -10.44
N LEU A 187 -17.78 22.15 -10.51
CA LEU A 187 -16.42 22.38 -10.02
C LEU A 187 -15.53 22.83 -11.18
N ALA A 188 -14.79 23.91 -10.98
CA ALA A 188 -13.77 24.39 -11.92
C ALA A 188 -12.39 24.28 -11.26
N PRO A 189 -11.70 23.13 -11.37
CA PRO A 189 -10.39 22.96 -10.76
C PRO A 189 -9.34 23.84 -11.45
N ASN A 190 -8.33 24.30 -10.69
CA ASN A 190 -7.18 25.00 -11.26
C ASN A 190 -6.11 23.99 -11.69
N TRP A 191 -5.69 24.08 -12.96
CA TRP A 191 -4.74 23.16 -13.56
C TRP A 191 -3.39 23.12 -12.83
N GLU A 192 -2.80 24.28 -12.58
CA GLU A 192 -1.46 24.39 -12.01
C GLU A 192 -1.39 23.81 -10.60
N THR A 193 -2.43 24.06 -9.79
CA THR A 193 -2.52 23.53 -8.42
C THR A 193 -2.67 22.02 -8.45
N CYS A 194 -3.58 21.48 -9.26
CA CYS A 194 -3.78 20.03 -9.38
C CYS A 194 -2.54 19.30 -9.91
N LEU A 195 -1.80 19.89 -10.85
CA LEU A 195 -0.56 19.30 -11.36
C LEU A 195 0.53 19.27 -10.28
N ASN A 196 0.70 20.37 -9.54
CA ASN A 196 1.66 20.42 -8.43
C ASN A 196 1.29 19.40 -7.34
N ASP A 197 0.01 19.30 -7.00
CA ASP A 197 -0.49 18.30 -6.05
C ASP A 197 -0.19 16.88 -6.55
N ALA A 198 -0.48 16.58 -7.82
CA ALA A 198 -0.20 15.27 -8.40
C ALA A 198 1.30 14.90 -8.38
N LEU A 199 2.20 15.85 -8.69
CA LEU A 199 3.64 15.60 -8.69
C LEU A 199 4.25 15.45 -7.28
N THR A 200 3.59 15.99 -6.25
CA THR A 200 4.09 16.01 -4.88
C THR A 200 3.47 14.92 -4.01
N HIS A 201 2.16 14.69 -4.13
CA HIS A 201 1.42 13.79 -3.24
C HIS A 201 1.34 12.36 -3.77
N ARG A 202 1.47 12.10 -5.07
CA ARG A 202 1.31 10.74 -5.62
C ARG A 202 2.31 9.73 -5.02
N PRO A 203 1.82 8.64 -4.41
CA PRO A 203 2.68 7.64 -3.77
C PRO A 203 3.55 6.85 -4.77
N GLU A 204 3.08 6.65 -6.00
CA GLU A 204 3.83 5.97 -7.07
C GLU A 204 5.11 6.71 -7.50
N LEU A 205 5.07 8.05 -7.60
CA LEU A 205 6.27 8.87 -7.87
C LEU A 205 7.23 8.82 -6.68
N ARG A 206 6.69 8.87 -5.46
CA ARG A 206 7.47 8.75 -4.22
C ARG A 206 8.20 7.40 -4.16
N ARG A 207 7.51 6.31 -4.47
CA ARG A 207 8.09 4.95 -4.57
C ARG A 207 9.19 4.89 -5.63
N GLN A 208 8.98 5.48 -6.81
CA GLN A 208 9.99 5.51 -7.86
C GLN A 208 11.25 6.28 -7.42
N LYS A 209 11.09 7.42 -6.75
CA LYS A 209 12.19 8.21 -6.18
C LYS A 209 12.97 7.39 -5.14
N TRP A 210 12.29 6.64 -4.28
CA TRP A 210 12.93 5.72 -3.32
C TRP A 210 13.69 4.57 -4.01
N SER A 211 13.12 3.99 -5.06
CA SER A 211 13.78 2.96 -5.87
C SER A 211 15.06 3.48 -6.52
N LEU A 212 15.02 4.69 -7.09
CA LEU A 212 16.21 5.37 -7.61
C LEU A 212 17.26 5.60 -6.51
N LYS A 213 16.83 6.05 -5.33
CA LYS A 213 17.72 6.26 -4.18
C LYS A 213 18.40 4.97 -3.73
N SER A 214 17.68 3.85 -3.74
CA SER A 214 18.24 2.52 -3.44
C SER A 214 19.36 2.15 -4.43
N LEU A 215 19.15 2.39 -5.73
CA LEU A 215 20.18 2.15 -6.75
C LEU A 215 21.40 3.05 -6.57
N GLU A 216 21.20 4.33 -6.22
CA GLU A 216 22.30 5.25 -5.91
C GLU A 216 23.12 4.79 -4.69
N MET A 217 22.46 4.29 -3.64
CA MET A 217 23.15 3.72 -2.48
C MET A 217 23.94 2.46 -2.87
N GLN A 218 23.35 1.58 -3.68
CA GLN A 218 24.06 0.40 -4.20
C GLN A 218 25.29 0.79 -5.04
N LEU A 219 25.21 1.87 -5.83
CA LEU A 219 26.35 2.38 -6.58
C LEU A 219 27.48 2.83 -5.63
N ARG A 220 27.16 3.58 -4.57
CA ARG A 220 28.16 3.99 -3.55
C ARG A 220 28.81 2.80 -2.87
N ALA A 221 28.04 1.77 -2.54
CA ALA A 221 28.59 0.53 -1.97
C ALA A 221 29.49 -0.21 -2.97
N ALA A 222 29.10 -0.28 -4.25
CA ALA A 222 29.92 -0.88 -5.30
C ALA A 222 31.23 -0.10 -5.54
N ASP A 223 31.18 1.23 -5.46
CA ASP A 223 32.36 2.09 -5.58
C ASP A 223 33.35 1.84 -4.44
N ASN A 224 32.89 1.72 -3.20
CA ASN A 224 33.76 1.38 -2.06
C ASN A 224 34.48 0.03 -2.23
N LEU A 225 33.86 -0.93 -2.93
CA LEU A 225 34.47 -2.23 -3.21
C LEU A 225 35.55 -2.18 -4.29
N THR A 226 35.71 -1.07 -5.00
CA THR A 226 36.84 -0.86 -5.91
C THR A 226 38.14 -0.59 -5.16
N MET A 227 38.08 -0.16 -3.89
CA MET A 227 39.25 0.10 -3.06
C MET A 227 39.98 -1.20 -2.66
N PRO A 228 41.28 -1.16 -2.31
CA PRO A 228 41.95 -2.33 -1.74
C PRO A 228 41.35 -2.70 -0.37
N ARG A 229 41.35 -3.99 -0.05
CA ARG A 229 40.89 -4.49 1.25
C ARG A 229 42.06 -4.53 2.23
N LEU A 230 41.84 -4.01 3.42
CA LEU A 230 42.77 -4.06 4.54
C LEU A 230 41.97 -4.40 5.79
N ASP A 231 42.15 -5.61 6.31
CA ASP A 231 41.40 -6.11 7.46
C ASP A 231 42.35 -6.32 8.65
N LEU A 232 41.94 -5.89 9.83
CA LEU A 232 42.54 -6.35 11.09
C LEU A 232 41.86 -7.66 11.48
N VAL A 233 42.64 -8.72 11.63
CA VAL A 233 42.16 -10.05 12.02
C VAL A 233 42.82 -10.44 13.34
N ALA A 234 41.98 -10.72 14.33
CA ALA A 234 42.38 -11.28 15.61
C ALA A 234 41.56 -12.55 15.87
N ALA A 235 42.20 -13.69 16.10
CA ALA A 235 41.50 -14.89 16.52
C ALA A 235 42.20 -15.54 17.69
N TYR A 236 41.39 -16.11 18.57
CA TYR A 236 41.80 -16.89 19.71
C TYR A 236 41.10 -18.25 19.62
N GLN A 237 41.87 -19.32 19.61
CA GLN A 237 41.37 -20.69 19.52
C GLN A 237 41.89 -21.52 20.69
N VAL A 238 41.00 -22.27 21.30
CA VAL A 238 41.32 -23.29 22.29
C VAL A 238 40.97 -24.62 21.66
N ASN A 239 41.96 -25.50 21.52
CA ASN A 239 41.76 -26.83 20.96
C ASN A 239 41.53 -27.83 22.10
N GLY A 240 40.65 -28.78 21.86
CA GLY A 240 40.36 -29.89 22.74
C GLY A 240 40.55 -31.21 21.99
N PHE A 241 41.13 -32.18 22.67
CA PHE A 241 41.36 -33.51 22.12
C PHE A 241 41.17 -34.56 23.21
N GLY A 242 40.44 -35.63 22.92
CA GLY A 242 40.29 -36.72 23.86
C GLY A 242 39.58 -37.94 23.30
N ASN A 243 39.73 -39.08 23.96
CA ASN A 243 39.09 -40.34 23.55
C ASN A 243 37.56 -40.32 23.79
N ASN A 244 37.10 -39.62 24.83
CA ASN A 244 35.68 -39.46 25.14
C ASN A 244 35.29 -37.97 25.14
N LEU A 245 34.03 -37.66 24.81
CA LEU A 245 33.53 -36.29 24.74
C LEU A 245 33.44 -35.67 26.14
N LEU A 246 32.59 -36.22 27.01
CA LEU A 246 32.40 -35.82 28.41
C LEU A 246 32.95 -36.94 29.30
N GLY A 247 33.79 -36.63 30.28
CA GLY A 247 34.46 -37.61 31.14
C GLY A 247 33.54 -38.77 31.57
N GLY A 248 33.99 -40.00 31.34
CA GLY A 248 33.31 -41.23 31.76
C GLY A 248 34.03 -41.90 32.92
N PRO A 249 33.38 -42.84 33.64
CA PRO A 249 34.00 -43.52 34.77
C PRO A 249 35.27 -44.23 34.31
N SER A 250 36.37 -43.91 35.00
CA SER A 250 37.72 -44.40 34.79
C SER A 250 37.82 -45.87 34.33
N GLU A 251 38.04 -46.09 33.04
CA GLU A 251 38.93 -47.18 32.64
C GLU A 251 40.35 -46.59 32.59
N ALA A 252 41.10 -46.87 33.66
CA ALA A 252 42.46 -46.44 33.85
C ALA A 252 43.40 -47.12 32.85
N ILE A 253 43.38 -46.68 31.59
CA ILE A 253 44.58 -46.72 30.77
C ILE A 253 45.35 -45.46 31.18
N SER A 254 46.41 -45.66 31.95
CA SER A 254 47.37 -44.64 32.37
C SER A 254 48.12 -44.11 31.15
N ASN A 255 47.45 -43.27 30.37
CA ASN A 255 48.06 -42.57 29.26
C ASN A 255 48.83 -41.34 29.78
N PRO A 256 50.07 -41.13 29.32
CA PRO A 256 50.83 -39.94 29.68
C PRO A 256 50.14 -38.72 29.05
N GLY A 257 49.52 -37.88 29.87
CA GLY A 257 48.96 -36.57 29.44
C GLY A 257 47.47 -36.31 29.71
N ASN A 258 46.75 -37.15 30.45
CA ASN A 258 45.34 -36.91 30.82
C ASN A 258 44.39 -36.61 29.62
N LEU A 259 44.58 -37.33 28.51
CA LEU A 259 43.82 -37.13 27.25
C LEU A 259 42.50 -37.92 27.21
N ASN A 260 41.86 -38.17 28.36
CA ASN A 260 40.71 -39.06 28.46
C ASN A 260 39.38 -38.35 28.13
N SER A 261 39.27 -37.04 28.36
CA SER A 261 38.09 -36.24 27.99
C SER A 261 38.50 -35.05 27.13
N ALA A 262 37.77 -34.84 26.05
CA ALA A 262 38.00 -33.76 25.11
C ALA A 262 37.61 -32.38 25.69
N TYR A 263 36.58 -32.31 26.54
CA TYR A 263 36.24 -31.08 27.27
C TYR A 263 37.22 -30.78 28.40
N ASP A 264 37.73 -31.79 29.11
CA ASP A 264 38.73 -31.54 30.15
C ASP A 264 40.03 -30.97 29.56
N THR A 265 40.45 -31.46 28.39
CA THR A 265 41.62 -30.89 27.69
C THR A 265 41.35 -29.50 27.11
N LEU A 266 40.11 -29.23 26.69
CA LEU A 266 39.67 -27.90 26.27
C LEU A 266 39.68 -26.89 27.43
N PHE A 267 39.14 -27.27 28.60
CA PHE A 267 39.08 -26.40 29.78
C PHE A 267 40.42 -26.27 30.50
N ALA A 268 41.30 -27.27 30.40
CA ALA A 268 42.69 -27.16 30.83
C ALA A 268 43.44 -26.06 30.07
N GLY A 269 43.08 -25.80 28.80
CA GLY A 269 43.65 -24.70 28.02
C GLY A 269 45.11 -24.91 27.60
N ASP A 270 45.62 -26.13 27.70
CA ASP A 270 47.02 -26.47 27.39
C ASP A 270 47.33 -26.38 25.88
N GLN A 271 46.29 -26.38 25.03
CA GLN A 271 46.39 -26.35 23.57
C GLN A 271 45.71 -25.09 22.99
N THR A 272 46.23 -23.92 23.33
CA THR A 272 45.73 -22.62 22.86
C THR A 272 46.54 -22.07 21.69
N GLY A 273 45.87 -21.37 20.78
CA GLY A 273 46.50 -20.62 19.70
C GLY A 273 45.86 -19.24 19.59
N TRP A 274 46.66 -18.22 19.32
CA TRP A 274 46.16 -16.89 19.01
C TRP A 274 46.88 -16.35 17.77
N ASN A 275 46.17 -15.58 16.95
CA ASN A 275 46.76 -14.85 15.85
C ASN A 275 46.27 -13.40 15.88
N LEU A 276 47.18 -12.50 15.54
CA LEU A 276 46.90 -11.08 15.35
C LEU A 276 47.66 -10.65 14.09
N GLY A 277 46.94 -10.11 13.12
CA GLY A 277 47.55 -9.74 11.86
C GLY A 277 46.71 -8.73 11.08
N PHE A 278 47.37 -8.12 10.10
CA PHE A 278 46.71 -7.33 9.08
C PHE A 278 46.68 -8.14 7.77
N GLU A 279 45.51 -8.30 7.20
CA GLU A 279 45.30 -8.95 5.91
C GLU A 279 45.11 -7.86 4.85
N PHE A 280 46.10 -7.69 3.98
CA PHE A 280 46.01 -6.78 2.83
C PHE A 280 45.73 -7.58 1.55
N SER A 281 44.64 -7.26 0.87
CA SER A 281 44.23 -7.90 -0.38
C SER A 281 43.94 -6.86 -1.45
N MET A 282 44.69 -6.92 -2.54
CA MET A 282 44.50 -6.06 -3.71
C MET A 282 44.29 -6.94 -4.95
N PRO A 283 43.05 -7.05 -5.46
CA PRO A 283 42.81 -7.79 -6.68
C PRO A 283 43.43 -7.04 -7.87
N LEU A 284 44.29 -7.72 -8.62
CA LEU A 284 44.86 -7.19 -9.85
C LEU A 284 43.82 -7.33 -10.98
N GLY A 285 43.61 -6.23 -11.72
CA GLY A 285 42.78 -6.22 -12.92
C GLY A 285 41.33 -5.76 -12.76
N ARG A 286 40.72 -5.70 -11.57
CA ARG A 286 39.41 -5.07 -11.17
C ARG A 286 38.24 -5.06 -12.19
N ARG A 287 38.26 -5.86 -13.27
CA ARG A 287 37.27 -5.82 -14.36
C ARG A 287 35.87 -6.10 -13.86
N PHE A 288 35.73 -7.05 -12.93
CA PHE A 288 34.44 -7.39 -12.33
C PHE A 288 33.83 -6.22 -11.54
N ALA A 289 34.63 -5.55 -10.69
CA ALA A 289 34.14 -4.42 -9.89
C ALA A 289 33.70 -3.24 -10.79
N TYR A 290 34.49 -2.90 -11.81
CA TYR A 290 34.12 -1.86 -12.77
C TYR A 290 32.90 -2.25 -13.63
N ALA A 291 32.80 -3.51 -14.05
CA ALA A 291 31.63 -3.99 -14.80
C ALA A 291 30.34 -3.87 -13.96
N GLN A 292 30.44 -4.15 -12.66
CA GLN A 292 29.33 -3.99 -11.73
C GLN A 292 28.95 -2.52 -11.53
N GLN A 293 29.93 -1.65 -11.25
CA GLN A 293 29.71 -0.20 -11.15
C GLN A 293 29.00 0.32 -12.41
N ARG A 294 29.50 -0.05 -13.59
CA ARG A 294 28.93 0.35 -14.87
C ARG A 294 27.49 -0.15 -15.06
N SER A 295 27.20 -1.37 -14.63
CA SER A 295 25.84 -1.93 -14.65
C SER A 295 24.89 -1.11 -13.77
N LEU A 296 25.33 -0.69 -12.58
CA LEU A 296 24.54 0.16 -11.67
C LEU A 296 24.33 1.57 -12.23
N GLU A 297 25.35 2.18 -12.83
CA GLU A 297 25.21 3.47 -13.53
C GLU A 297 24.14 3.43 -14.62
N LEU A 298 24.15 2.37 -15.45
CA LEU A 298 23.14 2.19 -16.49
C LEU A 298 21.74 1.98 -15.92
N ARG A 299 21.62 1.26 -14.79
CA ARG A 299 20.33 1.09 -14.09
C ARG A 299 19.82 2.41 -13.53
N ILE A 300 20.69 3.25 -12.96
CA ILE A 300 20.34 4.59 -12.48
C ILE A 300 19.88 5.47 -13.65
N ALA A 301 20.61 5.47 -14.76
CA ALA A 301 20.21 6.21 -15.96
C ALA A 301 18.83 5.77 -16.44
N LYS A 302 18.58 4.46 -16.53
CA LYS A 302 17.26 3.92 -16.88
C LYS A 302 16.17 4.33 -15.88
N ALA A 303 16.45 4.26 -14.58
CA ALA A 303 15.49 4.59 -13.53
C ALA A 303 15.12 6.09 -13.52
N ARG A 304 16.06 6.97 -13.88
CA ARG A 304 15.82 8.41 -14.06
C ARG A 304 14.93 8.69 -15.26
N GLU A 305 15.19 8.06 -16.41
CA GLU A 305 14.31 8.21 -17.58
C GLU A 305 12.91 7.66 -17.31
N LEU A 306 12.79 6.59 -16.54
CA LEU A 306 11.50 6.06 -16.11
C LEU A 306 10.76 7.05 -15.21
N LEU A 307 11.45 7.68 -14.25
CA LEU A 307 10.86 8.72 -13.41
C LEU A 307 10.37 9.92 -14.25
N ASN A 308 11.20 10.42 -15.17
CA ASN A 308 10.81 11.52 -16.07
C ASN A 308 9.58 11.14 -16.92
N ALA A 309 9.55 9.92 -17.45
CA ALA A 309 8.41 9.43 -18.23
C ALA A 309 7.14 9.33 -17.38
N GLN A 310 7.25 8.89 -16.12
CA GLN A 310 6.12 8.86 -15.18
C GLN A 310 5.61 10.26 -14.84
N GLU A 311 6.49 11.24 -14.62
CA GLU A 311 6.09 12.63 -14.36
C GLU A 311 5.33 13.24 -15.56
N VAL A 312 5.76 12.93 -16.79
CA VAL A 312 5.04 13.33 -18.02
C VAL A 312 3.70 12.60 -18.12
N GLU A 313 3.64 11.29 -17.84
CA GLU A 313 2.38 10.53 -17.87
C GLU A 313 1.36 11.08 -16.87
N VAL A 314 1.80 11.39 -15.64
CA VAL A 314 0.96 12.03 -14.61
C VAL A 314 0.33 13.32 -15.14
N SER A 315 1.08 14.13 -15.89
CA SER A 315 0.53 15.34 -16.50
C SER A 315 -0.57 15.02 -17.53
N HIS A 316 -0.41 13.98 -18.36
CA HIS A 316 -1.44 13.57 -19.31
C HIS A 316 -2.68 13.01 -18.62
N GLU A 317 -2.51 12.27 -17.52
CA GLU A 317 -3.63 11.75 -16.74
C GLU A 317 -4.46 12.87 -16.11
N VAL A 318 -3.82 13.85 -15.46
CA VAL A 318 -4.52 15.02 -14.90
C VAL A 318 -5.22 15.78 -16.03
N ALA A 319 -4.58 15.95 -17.19
CA ALA A 319 -5.20 16.62 -18.33
C ALA A 319 -6.40 15.84 -18.91
N SER A 320 -6.40 14.51 -18.80
CA SER A 320 -7.56 13.69 -19.16
C SER A 320 -8.72 13.95 -18.22
N VAL A 321 -8.49 13.89 -16.90
CA VAL A 321 -9.55 14.08 -15.92
C VAL A 321 -10.22 15.44 -16.04
N PHE A 322 -9.46 16.51 -16.31
CA PHE A 322 -10.05 17.83 -16.55
C PHE A 322 -11.04 17.83 -17.73
N ARG A 323 -10.67 17.18 -18.83
CA ARG A 323 -11.55 17.04 -20.00
C ARG A 323 -12.76 16.18 -19.67
N ASP A 324 -12.57 15.13 -18.87
CA ASP A 324 -13.65 14.22 -18.47
C ASP A 324 -14.66 14.92 -17.53
N ILE A 325 -14.20 15.74 -16.59
CA ILE A 325 -15.06 16.58 -15.72
C ILE A 325 -15.90 17.54 -16.56
N ASP A 326 -15.27 18.32 -17.45
CA ASP A 326 -15.99 19.28 -18.30
C ASP A 326 -17.00 18.57 -19.23
N ARG A 327 -16.58 17.43 -19.81
CA ARG A 327 -17.43 16.62 -20.68
C ARG A 327 -18.64 16.06 -19.92
N ASN A 328 -18.42 15.46 -18.76
CA ASN A 328 -19.47 14.83 -17.97
C ASN A 328 -20.42 15.88 -17.39
N TYR A 329 -19.90 17.04 -16.99
CA TYR A 329 -20.72 18.19 -16.60
C TYR A 329 -21.66 18.63 -17.73
N LEU A 330 -21.12 18.90 -18.93
CA LEU A 330 -21.94 19.27 -20.09
C LEU A 330 -22.92 18.16 -20.49
N ALA A 331 -22.53 16.89 -20.37
CA ALA A 331 -23.40 15.75 -20.62
C ALA A 331 -24.60 15.75 -19.65
N SER A 332 -24.34 15.97 -18.35
CA SER A 332 -25.38 16.05 -17.32
C SER A 332 -26.33 17.22 -17.52
N GLU A 333 -25.82 18.40 -17.90
CA GLU A 333 -26.63 19.57 -18.19
C GLU A 333 -27.54 19.33 -19.41
N ASN A 334 -26.97 18.75 -20.47
CA ASN A 334 -27.73 18.40 -21.67
C ASN A 334 -28.79 17.32 -21.38
N ALA A 335 -28.47 16.33 -20.56
CA ALA A 335 -29.40 15.29 -20.16
C ALA A 335 -30.55 15.85 -19.30
N LEU A 336 -30.25 16.77 -18.37
CA LEU A 336 -31.24 17.47 -17.57
C LEU A 336 -32.19 18.29 -18.46
N ASN A 337 -31.64 19.06 -19.40
CA ASN A 337 -32.45 19.83 -20.35
C ASN A 337 -33.36 18.92 -21.17
N ARG A 338 -32.88 17.75 -21.63
CA ARG A 338 -33.71 16.75 -22.33
C ARG A 338 -34.83 16.20 -21.45
N LEU A 339 -34.54 15.87 -20.20
CA LEU A 339 -35.52 15.39 -19.23
C LEU A 339 -36.65 16.40 -19.03
N LEU A 340 -36.32 17.68 -18.84
CA LEU A 340 -37.30 18.76 -18.70
C LEU A 340 -38.19 18.88 -19.94
N ARG A 341 -37.61 18.85 -21.15
CA ARG A 341 -38.39 18.91 -22.40
C ARG A 341 -39.32 17.70 -22.59
N ASN A 342 -38.87 16.52 -22.19
CA ASN A 342 -39.71 15.32 -22.26
C ASN A 342 -40.85 15.38 -21.23
N LYS A 343 -40.60 15.91 -20.02
CA LYS A 343 -41.64 16.13 -19.00
C LYS A 343 -42.68 17.16 -19.48
N ASP A 344 -42.25 18.27 -20.07
CA ASP A 344 -43.15 19.26 -20.69
C ASP A 344 -44.02 18.62 -21.79
N ARG A 345 -43.41 17.82 -22.67
CA ARG A 345 -44.12 17.10 -23.74
C ARG A 345 -45.16 16.14 -23.19
N LEU A 346 -44.82 15.38 -22.13
CA LEU A 346 -45.77 14.48 -21.49
C LEU A 346 -46.96 15.25 -20.90
N ALA A 347 -46.70 16.36 -20.21
CA ALA A 347 -47.75 17.21 -19.63
C ALA A 347 -48.70 17.77 -20.72
N LEU A 348 -48.15 18.21 -21.85
CA LEU A 348 -48.93 18.68 -23.00
C LEU A 348 -49.84 17.58 -23.57
N LEU A 349 -49.33 16.36 -23.74
CA LEU A 349 -50.11 15.23 -24.23
C LEU A 349 -51.23 14.83 -23.26
N GLN A 350 -50.96 14.86 -21.94
CA GLN A 350 -51.96 14.61 -20.92
C GLN A 350 -53.06 15.68 -20.93
N GLN A 351 -52.70 16.96 -21.07
CA GLN A 351 -53.67 18.04 -21.17
C GLN A 351 -54.54 17.92 -22.44
N GLN A 352 -53.94 17.62 -23.58
CA GLN A 352 -54.68 17.41 -24.84
C GLN A 352 -55.68 16.26 -24.72
N ARG A 353 -55.31 15.18 -24.04
CA ARG A 353 -56.22 14.06 -23.78
C ARG A 353 -57.39 14.43 -22.87
N ASN A 354 -57.15 15.27 -21.87
CA ASN A 354 -58.20 15.73 -20.96
C ASN A 354 -59.23 16.63 -21.67
N VAL A 355 -58.82 17.37 -22.71
CA VAL A 355 -59.70 18.23 -23.52
C VAL A 355 -60.43 17.43 -24.59
N ASP A 356 -59.69 16.66 -25.41
CA ASP A 356 -60.24 15.87 -26.53
C ASP A 356 -59.68 14.42 -26.47
N PRO A 357 -60.41 13.46 -25.89
CA PRO A 357 -59.94 12.07 -25.77
C PRO A 357 -59.67 11.35 -27.10
N THR A 358 -60.26 11.84 -28.20
CA THR A 358 -60.14 11.25 -29.54
C THR A 358 -58.92 11.73 -30.32
N ARG A 359 -58.28 12.83 -29.91
CA ARG A 359 -57.12 13.41 -30.61
C ARG A 359 -55.79 12.79 -30.22
N THR A 360 -55.70 12.17 -29.05
CA THR A 360 -54.46 11.60 -28.51
C THR A 360 -54.59 10.11 -28.25
N THR A 361 -53.76 9.31 -28.89
CA THR A 361 -53.73 7.85 -28.70
C THR A 361 -53.08 7.48 -27.38
N ILE A 362 -53.58 6.44 -26.71
CA ILE A 362 -53.03 5.92 -25.44
C ILE A 362 -51.54 5.58 -25.58
N ASP A 363 -51.14 4.94 -26.69
CA ASP A 363 -49.74 4.60 -26.97
C ASP A 363 -48.84 5.84 -27.04
N SER A 364 -49.35 6.99 -27.49
CA SER A 364 -48.53 8.21 -27.56
C SER A 364 -48.16 8.73 -26.17
N ILE A 365 -49.04 8.57 -25.19
CA ILE A 365 -48.79 8.93 -23.78
C ILE A 365 -47.89 7.90 -23.12
N LEU A 366 -48.10 6.61 -23.39
CA LEU A 366 -47.25 5.54 -22.89
C LEU A 366 -45.81 5.69 -23.41
N GLN A 367 -45.65 5.94 -24.71
CA GLN A 367 -44.36 6.22 -25.32
C GLN A 367 -43.71 7.49 -24.75
N ALA A 368 -44.49 8.55 -24.50
CA ALA A 368 -43.99 9.76 -23.85
C ALA A 368 -43.52 9.50 -22.42
N LYS A 369 -44.27 8.72 -21.61
CA LYS A 369 -43.86 8.27 -20.27
C LYS A 369 -42.55 7.49 -20.31
N GLN A 370 -42.43 6.54 -21.23
CA GLN A 370 -41.20 5.78 -21.43
C GLN A 370 -40.02 6.69 -21.83
N THR A 371 -40.25 7.66 -22.70
CA THR A 371 -39.21 8.62 -23.12
C THR A 371 -38.75 9.48 -21.95
N VAL A 372 -39.68 9.92 -21.08
CA VAL A 372 -39.36 10.65 -19.85
C VAL A 372 -38.48 9.78 -18.94
N ALA A 373 -38.88 8.54 -18.69
CA ALA A 373 -38.11 7.65 -17.83
C ALA A 373 -36.72 7.33 -18.39
N GLN A 374 -36.60 7.07 -19.70
CA GLN A 374 -35.30 6.88 -20.34
C GLN A 374 -34.41 8.12 -20.21
N SER A 375 -34.97 9.32 -20.37
CA SER A 375 -34.21 10.56 -20.13
C SER A 375 -33.87 10.79 -18.67
N GLU A 376 -34.67 10.29 -17.73
CA GLU A 376 -34.39 10.37 -16.30
C GLU A 376 -33.22 9.48 -15.93
N LEU A 377 -33.21 8.23 -16.41
CA LEU A 377 -32.08 7.31 -16.27
C LEU A 377 -30.80 7.88 -16.88
N GLN A 378 -30.89 8.46 -18.07
CA GLN A 378 -29.74 9.08 -18.75
C GLN A 378 -29.19 10.29 -17.97
N PHE A 379 -30.07 11.09 -17.37
CA PHE A 379 -29.64 12.20 -16.51
C PHE A 379 -28.94 11.68 -15.25
N LEU A 380 -29.53 10.72 -14.56
CA LEU A 380 -28.96 10.14 -13.35
C LEU A 380 -27.61 9.45 -13.63
N SER A 381 -27.48 8.72 -14.74
CA SER A 381 -26.21 8.09 -15.11
C SER A 381 -25.13 9.13 -15.40
N SER A 382 -25.46 10.19 -16.15
CA SER A 382 -24.52 11.28 -16.43
C SER A 382 -24.12 12.07 -15.19
N LEU A 383 -25.01 12.19 -14.21
CA LEU A 383 -24.74 12.84 -12.94
C LEU A 383 -23.79 11.99 -12.07
N VAL A 384 -23.99 10.67 -12.05
CA VAL A 384 -23.07 9.74 -11.38
C VAL A 384 -21.71 9.70 -12.08
N GLU A 385 -21.65 9.70 -13.41
CA GLU A 385 -20.40 9.81 -14.17
C GLU A 385 -19.64 11.11 -13.87
N TYR A 386 -20.35 12.23 -13.68
CA TYR A 386 -19.75 13.47 -13.23
C TYR A 386 -19.14 13.34 -11.81
N ASN A 387 -19.86 12.75 -10.86
CA ASN A 387 -19.33 12.55 -9.50
C ASN A 387 -18.13 11.58 -9.47
N ASN A 388 -18.16 10.52 -10.28
CA ASN A 388 -17.02 9.64 -10.44
C ASN A 388 -15.80 10.38 -11.02
N SER A 389 -15.99 11.29 -11.99
CA SER A 389 -14.88 12.10 -12.52
C SER A 389 -14.27 13.07 -11.49
N LEU A 390 -15.04 13.48 -10.47
CA LEU A 390 -14.53 14.27 -9.36
C LEU A 390 -13.72 13.43 -8.37
N ASN A 391 -14.18 12.20 -8.09
CA ASN A 391 -13.40 11.21 -7.35
C ASN A 391 -12.10 10.86 -8.10
N ASP A 392 -12.16 10.67 -9.43
CA ASP A 392 -10.98 10.48 -10.28
C ASP A 392 -9.98 11.63 -10.14
N LEU A 393 -10.44 12.89 -10.02
CA LEU A 393 -9.55 14.03 -9.80
C LEU A 393 -8.84 13.94 -8.46
N ALA A 394 -9.56 13.60 -7.38
CA ALA A 394 -8.97 13.41 -6.06
C ALA A 394 -7.92 12.28 -6.08
N PHE A 395 -8.23 11.18 -6.76
CA PHE A 395 -7.31 10.04 -6.93
C PHE A 395 -6.08 10.41 -7.75
N ARG A 396 -6.26 11.03 -8.92
CA ARG A 396 -5.15 11.44 -9.81
C ARG A 396 -4.32 12.58 -9.24
N THR A 397 -4.82 13.36 -8.29
CA THR A 397 -4.00 14.35 -7.56
C THR A 397 -3.32 13.76 -6.32
N GLY A 398 -3.65 12.53 -5.93
CA GLY A 398 -3.13 11.89 -4.72
C GLY A 398 -3.74 12.44 -3.42
N ARG A 399 -4.84 13.19 -3.51
CA ARG A 399 -5.51 13.87 -2.39
C ARG A 399 -6.73 13.11 -1.83
N THR A 400 -7.01 11.90 -2.31
CA THR A 400 -8.16 11.10 -1.85
C THR A 400 -8.21 10.95 -0.33
N LEU A 401 -7.07 10.66 0.31
CA LEU A 401 -7.02 10.49 1.77
C LEU A 401 -7.29 11.80 2.51
N GLU A 402 -6.66 12.88 2.06
CA GLU A 402 -6.79 14.21 2.68
C GLU A 402 -8.23 14.74 2.54
N ASN A 403 -8.83 14.62 1.36
CA ASN A 403 -10.21 15.06 1.11
C ASN A 403 -11.22 14.30 1.99
N ASN A 404 -10.95 13.02 2.25
CA ASN A 404 -11.79 12.18 3.11
C ASN A 404 -11.39 12.21 4.59
N SER A 405 -10.44 13.08 4.97
CA SER A 405 -9.93 13.20 6.34
C SER A 405 -9.41 11.89 6.93
N ILE A 406 -8.83 11.04 6.08
CA ILE A 406 -8.24 9.76 6.46
C ILE A 406 -6.74 9.97 6.69
N LEU A 407 -6.28 9.69 7.91
CA LEU A 407 -4.86 9.74 8.26
C LEU A 407 -4.30 8.33 8.40
N LEU A 408 -3.13 8.11 7.82
CA LEU A 408 -2.35 6.90 8.04
C LEU A 408 -1.45 7.13 9.25
N SER A 409 -1.62 6.33 10.30
CA SER A 409 -0.74 6.32 11.47
C SER A 409 -0.05 4.97 11.58
N GLU A 410 1.26 4.98 11.81
CA GLU A 410 1.96 3.78 12.24
C GLU A 410 1.52 3.44 13.67
N ALA A 411 1.28 2.15 13.94
CA ALA A 411 1.03 1.71 15.30
C ALA A 411 2.26 1.96 16.17
N ASN A 412 2.05 2.19 17.48
CA ASN A 412 3.16 2.31 18.41
C ASN A 412 4.07 1.09 18.28
N TRP A 413 5.38 1.33 18.16
CA TRP A 413 6.35 0.26 18.21
C TRP A 413 6.25 -0.47 19.56
N SER A 414 6.70 -1.72 19.59
CA SER A 414 6.73 -2.45 20.85
C SER A 414 7.63 -1.70 21.86
N PRO A 415 7.33 -1.75 23.18
CA PRO A 415 8.15 -1.08 24.20
C PRO A 415 9.64 -1.44 24.11
N GLU A 416 9.94 -2.69 23.74
CA GLU A 416 11.31 -3.19 23.56
C GLU A 416 12.02 -2.52 22.38
N ALA A 417 11.30 -2.19 21.31
CA ALA A 417 11.86 -1.51 20.15
C ALA A 417 12.32 -0.08 20.50
N TYR A 418 11.61 0.62 21.38
CA TYR A 418 12.05 1.94 21.89
C TYR A 418 13.32 1.83 22.72
N GLN A 419 13.41 0.81 23.59
CA GLN A 419 14.62 0.56 24.38
C GLN A 419 15.82 0.19 23.49
N ASP A 420 15.61 -0.65 22.48
CA ASP A 420 16.67 -1.01 21.54
C ASP A 420 17.08 0.21 20.69
N ALA A 421 16.12 1.06 20.29
CA ALA A 421 16.41 2.32 19.60
C ALA A 421 17.29 3.27 20.43
N ASP A 422 16.98 3.46 21.72
CA ASP A 422 17.82 4.25 22.64
C ASP A 422 19.21 3.62 22.82
N ASN A 423 19.27 2.29 23.01
CA ASN A 423 20.53 1.57 23.08
C ASN A 423 21.38 1.75 21.81
N HIS A 424 20.77 1.71 20.63
CA HIS A 424 21.44 1.96 19.35
C HIS A 424 21.85 3.42 19.19
N TYR A 425 21.03 4.38 19.64
CA TYR A 425 21.39 5.80 19.66
C TYR A 425 22.65 6.04 20.52
N ARG A 426 22.66 5.51 21.74
CA ARG A 426 23.82 5.56 22.63
C ARG A 426 25.05 4.92 21.98
N ARG A 427 24.91 3.75 21.36
CA ARG A 427 26.00 3.09 20.62
C ARG A 427 26.55 3.95 19.48
N ARG A 428 25.70 4.71 18.77
CA ARG A 428 26.13 5.64 17.72
C ARG A 428 26.89 6.84 18.28
N TYR A 429 26.45 7.40 19.40
CA TYR A 429 27.11 8.52 20.05
C TYR A 429 28.57 8.21 20.42
N TYR A 430 28.84 6.96 20.82
CA TYR A 430 30.19 6.49 21.14
C TYR A 430 30.96 5.92 19.94
N ALA A 431 30.35 5.87 18.75
CA ALA A 431 31.03 5.42 17.53
C ALA A 431 31.92 6.55 16.97
N ARG A 432 33.18 6.26 16.67
CA ARG A 432 34.08 7.22 16.02
C ARG A 432 33.65 7.41 14.56
N GLU A 433 33.37 8.65 14.15
CA GLU A 433 33.22 9.01 12.74
C GLU A 433 34.55 8.78 11.98
N ALA A 434 34.48 8.18 10.80
CA ALA A 434 35.63 8.03 9.93
C ALA A 434 35.98 9.39 9.30
N VAL A 435 37.17 9.91 9.58
CA VAL A 435 37.64 11.28 9.27
C VAL A 435 37.98 11.49 7.78
N TRP A 436 37.31 10.81 6.85
CA TRP A 436 37.50 11.07 5.40
C TRP A 436 36.32 11.85 4.84
N LYS A 437 36.59 13.13 4.56
CA LYS A 437 35.67 14.10 3.92
C LYS A 437 34.96 13.50 2.69
N HIS A 438 33.63 13.44 2.68
CA HIS A 438 32.76 14.39 1.94
C HIS A 438 31.28 14.18 2.24
N GLN A 439 30.60 15.32 2.41
CA GLN A 439 29.16 15.61 2.34
C GLN A 439 28.22 14.56 2.96
N THR A 440 27.74 14.87 4.16
CA THR A 440 26.42 14.43 4.59
C THR A 440 25.45 14.63 3.43
N PRO A 441 24.81 13.59 2.88
CA PRO A 441 23.68 13.82 1.99
C PRO A 441 22.67 14.58 2.83
N ASP A 442 22.34 15.80 2.40
CA ASP A 442 21.28 16.56 3.01
C ASP A 442 20.02 15.70 2.96
N MET A 443 19.58 15.23 4.14
CA MET A 443 18.36 14.45 4.30
C MET A 443 17.16 15.39 4.43
N SER A 444 17.38 16.71 4.44
CA SER A 444 16.35 17.70 4.17
C SER A 444 16.34 17.93 2.66
N ALA A 445 15.33 17.41 1.98
CA ALA A 445 14.98 17.91 0.66
C ALA A 445 14.40 19.31 0.84
N SER A 446 15.24 20.33 1.04
CA SER A 446 14.83 21.69 0.74
C SER A 446 14.70 21.78 -0.78
N ILE A 447 13.48 22.04 -1.24
CA ILE A 447 13.16 22.34 -2.63
C ILE A 447 14.04 23.53 -3.05
N ASP A 448 15.00 23.30 -3.94
CA ASP A 448 15.68 24.39 -4.64
C ASP A 448 14.65 25.05 -5.57
N LEU A 449 14.01 26.10 -5.06
CA LEU A 449 13.21 27.02 -5.87
C LEU A 449 14.15 27.77 -6.84
N PRO A 450 13.77 27.96 -8.11
CA PRO A 450 14.55 28.77 -9.04
C PRO A 450 14.64 30.22 -8.55
N PRO A 451 15.76 30.93 -8.82
CA PRO A 451 15.95 32.27 -8.29
C PRO A 451 15.01 33.27 -8.98
N SER A 452 14.24 33.97 -8.14
CA SER A 452 13.41 35.17 -8.36
C SER A 452 11.88 34.96 -8.48
N TYR A 453 11.24 34.81 -7.33
CA TYR A 453 9.89 35.31 -7.09
C TYR A 453 9.89 36.16 -5.82
N THR A 454 9.90 37.48 -5.97
CA THR A 454 9.62 38.42 -4.87
C THR A 454 8.11 38.49 -4.69
N ALA A 455 7.61 37.89 -3.60
CA ALA A 455 6.22 38.05 -3.18
C ALA A 455 5.95 39.51 -2.74
N PRO A 456 4.76 40.07 -3.02
CA PRO A 456 4.39 41.38 -2.51
C PRO A 456 4.24 41.35 -0.99
N VAL A 457 4.86 42.33 -0.33
CA VAL A 457 4.74 42.56 1.11
C VAL A 457 3.30 42.95 1.42
N TYR A 458 2.59 42.11 2.17
CA TYR A 458 1.39 42.53 2.89
C TYR A 458 1.82 42.93 4.31
N ASP A 459 1.65 44.22 4.64
CA ASP A 459 1.77 44.71 6.02
C ASP A 459 0.68 44.05 6.87
N LEU A 460 1.10 43.22 7.82
CA LEU A 460 0.22 42.70 8.86
C LEU A 460 -0.04 43.81 9.91
N PRO A 461 -1.27 44.02 10.37
CA PRO A 461 -1.57 45.02 11.38
C PRO A 461 -0.89 44.70 12.72
N GLU A 462 -0.34 45.74 13.36
CA GLU A 462 0.38 45.67 14.64
C GLU A 462 -0.46 44.95 15.71
N GLY A 463 0.05 43.83 16.24
CA GLY A 463 -0.56 43.15 17.38
C GLY A 463 -0.39 41.62 17.46
N VAL A 464 0.20 40.95 16.48
CA VAL A 464 0.40 39.49 16.54
C VAL A 464 1.80 39.19 17.11
N ILE A 465 1.83 38.65 18.32
CA ILE A 465 3.04 38.10 18.96
C ILE A 465 3.47 36.89 18.13
N ALA A 466 4.70 36.90 17.60
CA ALA A 466 5.29 35.74 16.95
C ALA A 466 5.38 34.57 17.96
N PRO A 467 4.99 33.34 17.58
CA PRO A 467 5.23 32.18 18.44
C PRO A 467 6.75 32.00 18.63
N PRO A 468 7.21 31.62 19.83
CA PRO A 468 8.63 31.42 20.08
C PRO A 468 9.19 30.33 19.16
N ALA A 469 10.42 30.52 18.71
CA ALA A 469 11.18 29.54 17.96
C ALA A 469 11.21 28.22 18.73
N ILE A 470 10.77 27.14 18.08
CA ILE A 470 10.89 25.78 18.60
C ILE A 470 12.37 25.42 18.52
N GLU A 471 13.05 25.42 19.67
CA GLU A 471 14.37 24.81 19.81
C GLU A 471 14.21 23.29 19.71
N ASP A 472 15.03 22.68 18.85
CA ASP A 472 15.18 21.24 18.69
C ASP A 472 15.65 20.59 20.00
N GLU A 473 14.75 19.96 20.75
CA GLU A 473 15.06 18.77 21.57
C GLU A 473 13.76 18.12 22.04
N ILE A 474 13.29 17.09 21.32
CA ILE A 474 12.25 16.19 21.85
C ILE A 474 12.97 14.96 22.39
N GLU A 475 13.28 14.96 23.69
CA GLU A 475 13.55 13.72 24.41
C GLU A 475 12.26 12.86 24.41
N PRO A 476 12.30 11.57 24.06
CA PRO A 476 11.14 10.70 24.19
C PRO A 476 10.90 10.41 25.68
N THR A 477 9.98 11.14 26.30
CA THR A 477 9.49 10.77 27.64
C THR A 477 8.60 9.54 27.56
N PRO A 478 8.85 8.48 28.35
CA PRO A 478 7.92 7.36 28.48
C PRO A 478 6.61 7.85 29.13
N ILE A 479 5.46 7.42 28.63
CA ILE A 479 4.18 7.56 29.35
C ILE A 479 3.94 6.27 30.14
N GLU A 480 3.64 6.43 31.44
CA GLU A 480 3.18 5.33 32.30
C GLU A 480 1.90 4.68 31.72
N SER A 481 1.88 3.35 31.69
CA SER A 481 0.73 2.54 31.31
C SER A 481 -0.53 2.93 32.10
N PRO A 482 -1.72 2.96 31.51
CA PRO A 482 -2.96 3.20 32.25
C PRO A 482 -3.38 1.91 32.97
N ASP A 483 -2.63 1.49 33.99
CA ASP A 483 -3.08 0.49 34.95
C ASP A 483 -3.81 1.19 36.09
N GLY A 484 -5.08 1.49 35.84
CA GLY A 484 -5.92 2.07 36.87
C GLY A 484 -7.23 2.61 36.34
N LEU A 485 -8.08 1.77 35.73
CA LEU A 485 -9.54 1.94 35.71
C LEU A 485 -10.21 0.65 35.19
N ASN A 486 -11.09 0.08 36.02
CA ASN A 486 -12.06 -0.99 35.78
C ASN A 486 -11.51 -2.44 35.87
N GLY A 487 -11.79 -3.26 36.88
CA GLY A 487 -12.98 -3.28 37.74
C GLY A 487 -14.19 -3.83 36.97
N GLN A 488 -14.39 -5.14 37.06
CA GLN A 488 -15.58 -5.92 36.67
C GLN A 488 -15.95 -5.96 35.17
N VAL A 489 -15.57 -7.04 34.49
CA VAL A 489 -16.43 -7.67 33.49
C VAL A 489 -16.48 -9.18 33.79
N THR A 490 -17.66 -9.61 34.18
CA THR A 490 -18.07 -10.99 34.45
C THR A 490 -17.97 -11.86 33.20
N SER A 491 -17.32 -13.01 33.33
CA SER A 491 -17.35 -14.10 32.36
C SER A 491 -18.71 -14.81 32.41
N PHE A 492 -19.48 -14.75 31.31
CA PHE A 492 -20.58 -15.67 31.07
C PHE A 492 -20.03 -16.94 30.38
N ILE A 493 -19.79 -17.96 31.19
CA ILE A 493 -19.52 -19.33 30.76
C ILE A 493 -20.89 -20.02 30.58
N SER A 494 -21.12 -20.58 29.39
CA SER A 494 -22.28 -21.43 29.08
C SER A 494 -22.22 -22.73 29.89
N PRO A 495 -23.36 -23.25 30.42
CA PRO A 495 -23.37 -24.43 31.28
C PRO A 495 -23.31 -25.76 30.49
N PRO A 496 -22.82 -26.86 31.08
CA PRO A 496 -22.78 -28.17 30.46
C PRO A 496 -24.13 -28.91 30.55
N LEU A 497 -24.42 -29.73 29.52
CA LEU A 497 -25.54 -30.68 29.47
C LEU A 497 -25.38 -31.78 30.55
N PRO A 498 -26.46 -32.21 31.22
CA PRO A 498 -26.44 -33.37 32.10
C PRO A 498 -26.74 -34.68 31.34
N ASP A 499 -26.04 -35.75 31.72
CA ASP A 499 -26.30 -37.12 31.28
C ASP A 499 -27.47 -37.78 32.03
N LEU A 500 -28.02 -38.83 31.38
CA LEU A 500 -28.79 -39.99 31.86
C LEU A 500 -30.32 -39.88 31.96
N GLU A 501 -31.04 -40.44 30.97
CA GLU A 501 -31.67 -41.78 31.02
C GLU A 501 -32.07 -42.26 29.61
#